data_AF-A0AAU6SYP8-F1
#
_entry.id   AF-A0AAU6SYP8-F1
#
_cell.length_a   1.000
_cell.length_b   1.000
_cell.length_c   1.000
_cell.angle_alpha   90.00
_cell.angle_beta   90.00
_cell.angle_gamma   90.00
#
_symmetry.space_group_name_H-M   'P 1'
#
loop_
_entity.id
_entity.type
_entity.pdbx_description
1 polymer ?
#
loop_
_entity_poly.entity_id
_entity_poly.type
_entity_poly.pdbx_seq_one_letter_code
_entity_poly.pdbx_strand_id
1 'polypeptide(L)'
;MRVIHSRKSALPLALSAVFLALSATSHAARLYSADNGDYMDVFGEVGVGGYFGNKAKFNQFNSDESFIDDTLATLGAKGQVSGIHYRLELDYVRENWPNGSGDMVTEVDKAWLGYRLSPQHNIEIGLNDTAFDDYDAFGDLTIEGGVETQEAGDQSRTIKYEGHYFDLIRVGLSYSYRAESSSGAALGNLVNGYVGYFSDPLSIVFGAEKRNGSGGESRLGVVVN
;
A
#
# COMPACT_ATOMS: atom_id res chain seq x y z
N MET A 1 31.22 -15.15 -46.16
CA MET A 1 31.49 -15.00 -44.71
C MET A 1 31.00 -13.62 -44.27
N ARG A 2 29.94 -13.55 -43.47
CA ARG A 2 29.48 -12.29 -42.84
C ARG A 2 29.12 -12.63 -41.39
N VAL A 3 30.07 -12.39 -40.49
CA VAL A 3 29.90 -12.58 -39.05
C VAL A 3 29.14 -11.37 -38.53
N ILE A 4 27.88 -11.56 -38.15
CA ILE A 4 27.10 -10.52 -37.46
C ILE A 4 27.64 -10.42 -36.03
N HIS A 5 28.38 -9.35 -35.74
CA HIS A 5 28.76 -9.03 -34.37
C HIS A 5 27.55 -8.43 -33.66
N SER A 6 26.95 -9.20 -32.74
CA SER A 6 26.05 -8.65 -31.73
C SER A 6 26.87 -7.74 -30.81
N ARG A 7 26.78 -6.42 -31.01
CA ARG A 7 27.16 -5.49 -29.95
C ARG A 7 26.10 -5.66 -28.87
N LYS A 8 26.45 -6.36 -27.80
CA LYS A 8 25.65 -6.38 -26.56
C LYS A 8 25.47 -4.93 -26.15
N SER A 9 24.30 -4.37 -26.43
CA SER A 9 23.97 -3.02 -26.04
C SER A 9 24.03 -2.97 -24.52
N ALA A 10 24.86 -2.11 -23.95
CA ALA A 10 24.83 -1.84 -22.51
C ALA A 10 23.56 -1.06 -22.12
N LEU A 11 22.76 -0.63 -23.10
CA LEU A 11 21.56 0.18 -22.91
C LEU A 11 20.46 -0.52 -22.09
N PRO A 12 20.13 -1.81 -22.27
CA PRO A 12 19.16 -2.49 -21.43
C PRO A 12 19.68 -2.67 -20.01
N LEU A 13 20.97 -2.97 -19.82
CA LEU A 13 21.60 -3.05 -18.50
C LEU A 13 21.68 -1.69 -17.81
N ALA A 14 21.93 -0.61 -18.56
CA ALA A 14 21.95 0.76 -18.06
C ALA A 14 20.53 1.26 -17.74
N LEU A 15 19.52 0.94 -18.57
CA LEU A 15 18.12 1.21 -18.26
C LEU A 15 17.69 0.43 -17.03
N SER A 16 17.96 -0.87 -16.96
CA SER A 16 17.68 -1.68 -15.77
C SER A 16 18.40 -1.15 -14.53
N ALA A 17 19.64 -0.67 -14.64
CA ALA A 17 20.35 -0.06 -13.52
C ALA A 17 19.76 1.29 -13.10
N VAL A 18 19.24 2.10 -14.03
CA VAL A 18 18.55 3.37 -13.70
C VAL A 18 17.20 3.10 -13.05
N PHE A 19 16.42 2.13 -13.55
CA PHE A 19 15.14 1.74 -12.95
C PHE A 19 15.31 1.04 -11.59
N LEU A 20 16.36 0.22 -11.42
CA LEU A 20 16.69 -0.41 -10.12
C LEU A 20 17.29 0.58 -9.11
N ALA A 21 17.94 1.66 -9.57
CA ALA A 21 18.48 2.70 -8.68
C ALA A 21 17.41 3.69 -8.22
N LEU A 22 16.37 3.94 -9.04
CA LEU A 22 15.24 4.79 -8.69
C LEU A 22 14.28 4.10 -7.70
N SER A 23 14.03 2.80 -7.84
CA SER A 23 13.17 2.05 -6.90
C SER A 23 13.85 1.70 -5.57
N ALA A 24 15.19 1.78 -5.49
CA ALA A 24 15.93 1.47 -4.27
C ALA A 24 16.17 2.68 -3.35
N THR A 25 15.68 3.87 -3.71
CA THR A 25 15.96 5.10 -2.96
C THR A 25 14.72 5.97 -2.76
N SER A 26 13.77 5.48 -1.96
CA SER A 26 12.83 6.35 -1.22
C SER A 26 13.60 7.16 -0.17
N HIS A 27 14.47 8.08 -0.62
CA HIS A 27 15.21 8.97 0.26
C HIS A 27 14.24 10.01 0.81
N ALA A 28 13.63 9.66 1.94
CA ALA A 28 13.01 10.63 2.80
C ALA A 28 14.04 11.73 3.16
N ALA A 29 13.74 12.97 2.82
CA ALA A 29 14.54 14.14 3.15
C ALA A 29 14.11 14.67 4.52
N ARG A 30 15.04 14.68 5.48
CA ARG A 30 14.81 15.27 6.80
C ARG A 30 14.76 16.79 6.71
N LEU A 31 13.58 17.37 6.90
CA LEU A 31 13.37 18.82 6.90
C LEU A 31 13.53 19.43 8.30
N TYR A 32 13.22 18.66 9.33
CA TYR A 32 13.31 19.09 10.72
C TYR A 32 13.85 17.97 11.61
N SER A 33 14.67 18.35 12.58
CA SER A 33 15.13 17.50 13.66
C SER A 33 15.37 18.38 14.89
N ALA A 34 15.04 17.86 16.07
CA ALA A 34 15.39 18.49 17.34
C ALA A 34 16.00 17.47 18.32
N ASP A 35 16.71 17.99 19.32
CA ASP A 35 17.43 17.17 20.32
C ASP A 35 16.49 16.31 21.17
N ASN A 36 15.21 16.67 21.24
CA ASN A 36 14.17 15.90 21.93
C ASN A 36 13.67 14.69 21.11
N GLY A 37 14.25 14.43 19.93
CA GLY A 37 13.88 13.34 19.03
C GLY A 37 12.72 13.65 18.10
N ASP A 38 12.20 14.88 18.12
CA ASP A 38 11.20 15.31 17.14
C ASP A 38 11.85 15.45 15.77
N TYR A 39 11.12 15.06 14.73
CA TYR A 39 11.59 15.15 13.36
C TYR A 39 10.42 15.25 12.37
N MET A 40 10.75 15.74 11.17
CA MET A 40 9.86 15.68 10.00
C MET A 40 10.70 15.28 8.80
N ASP A 41 10.28 14.21 8.16
CA ASP A 41 10.83 13.72 6.91
C ASP A 41 9.77 13.88 5.82
N VAL A 42 10.18 14.37 4.65
CA VAL A 42 9.35 14.38 3.43
C VAL A 42 9.89 13.34 2.48
N PHE A 43 9.03 12.53 1.90
CA PHE A 43 9.40 11.47 0.99
C PHE A 43 8.50 11.50 -0.24
N GLY A 44 8.94 10.83 -1.28
CA GLY A 44 8.12 10.64 -2.47
C GLY A 44 8.75 9.63 -3.40
N GLU A 45 7.94 9.17 -4.34
CA GLU A 45 8.30 8.20 -5.35
C GLU A 45 7.66 8.59 -6.69
N VAL A 46 8.32 8.25 -7.79
CA VAL A 46 7.72 8.33 -9.12
C VAL A 46 7.94 6.98 -9.79
N GLY A 47 6.85 6.26 -10.00
CA GLY A 47 6.82 5.01 -10.76
C GLY A 47 6.37 5.31 -12.19
N VAL A 48 7.25 5.10 -13.17
CA VAL A 48 6.88 5.19 -14.59
C VAL A 48 6.68 3.78 -15.12
N GLY A 49 5.45 3.46 -15.49
CA GLY A 49 5.03 2.08 -15.76
C GLY A 49 3.81 1.98 -16.64
N GLY A 50 3.48 0.75 -17.00
CA GLY A 50 2.37 0.42 -17.88
C GLY A 50 2.56 -0.96 -18.49
N TYR A 51 1.52 -1.50 -19.10
CA TYR A 51 1.58 -2.84 -19.67
C TYR A 51 0.96 -2.90 -21.07
N PHE A 52 1.43 -3.87 -21.85
CA PHE A 52 0.94 -4.10 -23.21
C PHE A 52 -0.11 -5.21 -23.23
N GLY A 53 -1.23 -4.96 -23.90
CA GLY A 53 -2.25 -5.96 -24.24
C GLY A 53 -3.61 -5.79 -23.56
N ASN A 54 -4.68 -6.13 -24.30
CA ASN A 54 -6.06 -6.04 -23.84
C ASN A 54 -6.49 -7.24 -22.98
N LYS A 55 -6.07 -7.30 -21.72
CA LYS A 55 -6.73 -8.23 -20.81
C LYS A 55 -8.10 -7.67 -20.41
N ALA A 56 -9.10 -7.91 -21.26
CA ALA A 56 -10.54 -7.73 -21.02
C ALA A 56 -11.05 -8.39 -19.72
N LYS A 57 -10.21 -9.18 -19.04
CA LYS A 57 -10.50 -9.83 -17.77
C LYS A 57 -10.64 -8.84 -16.60
N PHE A 58 -10.08 -7.63 -16.69
CA PHE A 58 -10.03 -6.69 -15.57
C PHE A 58 -10.97 -5.48 -15.71
N ASN A 59 -11.77 -5.41 -16.78
CA ASN A 59 -12.72 -4.31 -17.06
C ASN A 59 -12.12 -2.90 -16.87
N GLN A 60 -10.81 -2.72 -17.04
CA GLN A 60 -10.13 -1.45 -16.82
C GLN A 60 -10.52 -0.41 -17.86
N PHE A 61 -10.36 0.86 -17.50
CA PHE A 61 -10.45 1.97 -18.45
C PHE A 61 -9.52 1.74 -19.65
N ASN A 62 -9.99 2.04 -20.86
CA ASN A 62 -9.25 1.85 -22.12
C ASN A 62 -8.70 0.44 -22.39
N SER A 63 -9.44 -0.61 -21.99
CA SER A 63 -9.05 -2.01 -22.28
C SER A 63 -8.88 -2.34 -23.78
N ASP A 64 -9.28 -1.47 -24.70
CA ASP A 64 -9.10 -1.61 -26.15
C ASP A 64 -7.75 -1.08 -26.68
N GLU A 65 -6.94 -0.41 -25.83
CA GLU A 65 -5.64 0.11 -26.22
C GLU A 65 -4.54 -0.97 -26.20
N SER A 66 -3.52 -0.81 -27.05
CA SER A 66 -2.39 -1.75 -27.12
C SER A 66 -1.40 -1.59 -25.95
N PHE A 67 -1.41 -0.42 -25.31
CA PHE A 67 -0.60 -0.08 -24.15
C PHE A 67 -1.46 0.73 -23.18
N ILE A 68 -1.46 0.34 -21.91
CA ILE A 68 -2.12 1.05 -20.82
C ILE A 68 -1.01 1.67 -19.97
N ASP A 69 -1.03 2.99 -19.85
CA ASP A 69 -0.13 3.75 -18.99
C ASP A 69 -0.58 3.62 -17.54
N ASP A 70 0.33 3.20 -16.66
CA ASP A 70 0.09 2.99 -15.24
C ASP A 70 1.14 3.73 -14.39
N THR A 71 1.54 4.90 -14.89
CA THR A 71 2.44 5.81 -14.18
C THR A 71 1.77 6.36 -12.92
N LEU A 72 2.52 6.40 -11.83
CA LEU A 72 2.10 6.94 -10.53
C LEU A 72 3.19 7.80 -9.91
N ALA A 73 2.78 8.69 -9.00
CA ALA A 73 3.71 9.42 -8.14
C ALA A 73 3.15 9.57 -6.74
N THR A 74 3.97 9.35 -5.74
CA THR A 74 3.62 9.48 -4.32
C THR A 74 4.39 10.64 -3.72
N LEU A 75 3.74 11.42 -2.86
CA LEU A 75 4.38 12.44 -2.02
C LEU A 75 3.81 12.35 -0.62
N GLY A 76 4.68 12.30 0.38
CA GLY A 76 4.27 12.23 1.76
C GLY A 76 5.19 12.92 2.74
N ALA A 77 4.69 13.08 3.95
CA ALA A 77 5.44 13.53 5.10
C ALA A 77 5.17 12.62 6.29
N LYS A 78 6.21 12.30 7.04
CA LYS A 78 6.12 11.57 8.29
C LYS A 78 7.02 12.18 9.33
N GLY A 79 6.67 11.98 10.59
CA GLY A 79 7.48 12.55 11.66
C GLY A 79 6.99 12.19 13.04
N GLN A 80 7.61 12.83 14.02
CA GLN A 80 7.18 12.77 15.41
C GLN A 80 7.34 14.15 16.05
N VAL A 81 6.35 14.55 16.85
CA VAL A 81 6.36 15.75 17.68
C VAL A 81 5.84 15.38 19.07
N SER A 82 6.67 15.55 20.10
CA SER A 82 6.30 15.31 21.50
C SER A 82 5.68 13.93 21.76
N GLY A 83 6.21 12.90 21.09
CA GLY A 83 5.74 11.51 21.22
C GLY A 83 4.54 11.13 20.35
N ILE A 84 3.91 12.09 19.69
CA ILE A 84 2.90 11.86 18.66
C ILE A 84 3.61 11.72 17.33
N HIS A 85 3.42 10.61 16.63
CA HIS A 85 3.92 10.42 15.28
C HIS A 85 2.76 10.52 14.28
N TYR A 86 3.10 10.76 13.03
CA TYR A 86 2.11 11.01 11.99
C TYR A 86 2.64 10.58 10.63
N ARG A 87 1.70 10.34 9.73
CA ARG A 87 1.96 10.18 8.29
C ARG A 87 0.84 10.84 7.51
N LEU A 88 1.22 11.56 6.47
CA LEU A 88 0.36 12.03 5.40
C LEU A 88 0.99 11.58 4.09
N GLU A 89 0.21 10.97 3.22
CA GLU A 89 0.65 10.46 1.93
C GLU A 89 -0.42 10.75 0.89
N LEU A 90 0.03 11.28 -0.24
CA LEU A 90 -0.80 11.62 -1.38
C LEU A 90 -0.26 10.88 -2.58
N ASP A 91 -1.16 10.22 -3.28
CA ASP A 91 -0.86 9.51 -4.52
C ASP A 91 -1.45 10.26 -5.70
N TYR A 92 -0.66 10.35 -6.76
CA TYR A 92 -1.08 10.84 -8.05
C TYR A 92 -1.09 9.66 -9.01
N VAL A 93 -2.27 9.07 -9.17
CA VAL A 93 -2.49 7.79 -9.85
C VAL A 93 -3.45 7.97 -11.01
N ARG A 94 -3.40 7.04 -11.96
CA ARG A 94 -4.37 7.00 -13.06
C ARG A 94 -5.58 6.18 -12.68
N GLU A 95 -6.78 6.65 -13.00
CA GLU A 95 -8.02 5.88 -12.80
C GLU A 95 -8.17 4.72 -13.80
N ASN A 96 -7.36 3.67 -13.63
CA ASN A 96 -7.28 2.49 -14.50
C ASN A 96 -8.12 1.29 -14.01
N TRP A 97 -9.28 1.54 -13.41
CA TRP A 97 -10.20 0.51 -12.90
C TRP A 97 -11.55 0.52 -13.64
N PRO A 98 -12.45 -0.45 -13.39
CA PRO A 98 -13.78 -0.43 -13.99
C PRO A 98 -14.57 0.84 -13.68
N ASN A 99 -15.01 1.53 -14.73
CA ASN A 99 -15.67 2.85 -14.69
C ASN A 99 -14.77 4.03 -14.27
N GLY A 100 -13.46 3.84 -14.20
CA GLY A 100 -12.52 4.97 -14.06
C GLY A 100 -12.58 5.91 -15.26
N SER A 101 -12.11 7.14 -15.11
CA SER A 101 -12.02 8.12 -16.21
C SER A 101 -10.75 8.00 -17.04
N GLY A 102 -9.75 7.25 -16.54
CA GLY A 102 -8.38 7.23 -17.04
C GLY A 102 -7.61 8.52 -16.87
N ASP A 103 -8.18 9.54 -16.23
CA ASP A 103 -7.44 10.74 -15.87
C ASP A 103 -6.49 10.45 -14.70
N MET A 104 -5.48 11.31 -14.57
CA MET A 104 -4.63 11.30 -13.38
C MET A 104 -5.34 12.08 -12.26
N VAL A 105 -5.52 11.42 -11.12
CA VAL A 105 -6.20 11.96 -9.95
C VAL A 105 -5.28 11.97 -8.74
N THR A 106 -5.52 12.89 -7.81
CA THR A 106 -4.83 12.89 -6.52
C THR A 106 -5.71 12.22 -5.47
N GLU A 107 -5.18 11.19 -4.82
CA GLU A 107 -5.83 10.47 -3.74
C GLU A 107 -5.05 10.69 -2.43
N VAL A 108 -5.76 10.63 -1.32
CA VAL A 108 -5.12 10.58 0.00
C VAL A 108 -4.94 9.11 0.30
N ASP A 109 -3.69 8.64 0.31
CA ASP A 109 -3.35 7.25 0.58
C ASP A 109 -3.32 7.00 2.10
N LYS A 110 -2.44 7.72 2.82
CA LYS A 110 -2.37 7.70 4.30
C LYS A 110 -2.68 9.06 4.89
N ALA A 111 -3.42 9.09 5.99
CA ALA A 111 -3.58 10.27 6.83
C ALA A 111 -3.92 9.87 8.27
N TRP A 112 -2.90 9.74 9.11
CA TRP A 112 -3.07 9.23 10.46
C TRP A 112 -2.12 9.87 11.48
N LEU A 113 -2.53 9.78 12.75
CA LEU A 113 -1.74 10.11 13.93
C LEU A 113 -1.55 8.88 14.79
N GLY A 114 -0.42 8.77 15.46
CA GLY A 114 -0.16 7.69 16.39
C GLY A 114 0.51 8.16 17.67
N TYR A 115 0.39 7.34 18.70
CA TYR A 115 1.01 7.57 20.01
C TYR A 115 1.67 6.31 20.52
N ARG A 116 2.97 6.45 20.82
CA ARG A 116 3.78 5.36 21.34
C ARG A 116 3.47 5.16 22.83
N LEU A 117 2.78 4.07 23.15
CA LEU A 117 2.46 3.69 24.54
C LEU A 117 3.71 3.25 25.31
N SER A 118 4.61 2.54 24.62
CA SER A 118 5.94 2.16 25.10
C SER A 118 6.86 1.88 23.89
N PRO A 119 8.17 1.65 24.07
CA PRO A 119 9.06 1.37 22.94
C PRO A 119 8.61 0.23 22.02
N GLN A 120 7.79 -0.70 22.52
CA GLN A 120 7.29 -1.88 21.80
C GLN A 120 5.81 -1.80 21.42
N HIS A 121 5.09 -0.77 21.84
CA HIS A 121 3.63 -0.72 21.74
C HIS A 121 3.15 0.60 21.19
N ASN A 122 2.24 0.53 20.22
CA ASN A 122 1.76 1.68 19.49
C ASN A 122 0.24 1.67 19.31
N ILE A 123 -0.35 2.86 19.22
CA ILE A 123 -1.72 3.06 18.74
C ILE A 123 -1.71 4.10 17.63
N GLU A 124 -2.47 3.86 16.57
CA GLU A 124 -2.64 4.74 15.42
C GLU A 124 -4.12 4.97 15.12
N ILE A 125 -4.47 6.18 14.68
CA ILE A 125 -5.83 6.57 14.31
C ILE A 125 -5.85 7.36 13.00
N GLY A 126 -6.78 7.04 12.12
CA GLY A 126 -7.00 7.78 10.87
C GLY A 126 -7.24 6.88 9.67
N LEU A 127 -6.80 7.36 8.49
CA LEU A 127 -6.70 6.60 7.26
C LEU A 127 -5.36 5.90 7.22
N ASN A 128 -5.39 4.57 7.36
CA ASN A 128 -4.21 3.73 7.51
C ASN A 128 -4.55 2.28 7.14
N ASP A 129 -3.49 1.51 6.90
CA ASP A 129 -3.57 0.06 6.73
C ASP A 129 -4.20 -0.55 7.97
N THR A 130 -5.10 -1.50 7.78
CA THR A 130 -5.60 -2.30 8.88
C THR A 130 -4.49 -3.20 9.43
N ALA A 131 -4.64 -3.68 10.66
CA ALA A 131 -3.58 -4.47 11.30
C ALA A 131 -3.23 -5.74 10.50
N PHE A 132 -4.22 -6.41 9.90
CA PHE A 132 -3.96 -7.62 9.14
C PHE A 132 -3.31 -7.33 7.78
N ASP A 133 -3.73 -6.25 7.13
CA ASP A 133 -3.22 -5.79 5.83
C ASP A 133 -1.73 -5.39 5.89
N ASP A 134 -1.26 -4.84 7.03
CA ASP A 134 0.17 -4.59 7.25
C ASP A 134 1.06 -5.84 7.05
N TYR A 135 0.49 -7.06 7.18
CA TYR A 135 1.24 -8.31 7.17
C TYR A 135 0.88 -9.31 6.07
N ASP A 136 -0.32 -9.28 5.50
CA ASP A 136 -0.63 -10.13 4.34
C ASP A 136 0.14 -9.70 3.08
N ALA A 137 0.56 -8.44 2.99
CA ALA A 137 1.50 -7.94 1.99
C ALA A 137 2.84 -8.71 1.93
N PHE A 138 3.31 -9.32 3.05
CA PHE A 138 4.51 -10.18 3.02
C PHE A 138 4.26 -11.55 2.38
N GLY A 139 3.01 -11.99 2.34
CA GLY A 139 2.56 -13.19 1.63
C GLY A 139 2.18 -12.91 0.19
N ASP A 140 1.92 -11.65 -0.16
CA ASP A 140 1.62 -11.21 -1.52
C ASP A 140 2.88 -11.12 -2.39
N LEU A 141 3.37 -12.30 -2.79
CA LEU A 141 4.42 -12.43 -3.80
C LEU A 141 3.85 -12.37 -5.23
N THR A 142 2.59 -11.97 -5.41
CA THR A 142 1.96 -11.98 -6.72
C THR A 142 2.41 -10.77 -7.55
N ILE A 143 2.86 -11.03 -8.78
CA ILE A 143 2.89 -10.00 -9.81
C ILE A 143 1.41 -9.71 -10.08
N GLU A 144 0.93 -8.54 -9.63
CA GLU A 144 -0.48 -8.17 -9.54
C GLU A 144 -1.34 -8.81 -10.62
N GLY A 145 -2.07 -9.84 -10.18
CA GLY A 145 -2.94 -10.64 -11.02
C GLY A 145 -4.34 -10.06 -11.16
N GLY A 146 -4.56 -8.78 -10.82
CA GLY A 146 -5.81 -8.02 -10.92
C GLY A 146 -7.07 -8.70 -10.36
N VAL A 147 -6.91 -9.76 -9.58
CA VAL A 147 -7.97 -10.39 -8.79
C VAL A 147 -7.70 -9.98 -7.36
N GLU A 148 -8.20 -8.79 -7.07
CA GLU A 148 -8.21 -8.18 -5.76
C GLU A 148 -8.86 -9.15 -4.76
N THR A 149 -8.13 -9.51 -3.71
CA THR A 149 -8.73 -10.20 -2.57
C THR A 149 -9.77 -9.25 -1.99
N GLN A 150 -10.94 -9.75 -1.61
CA GLN A 150 -11.99 -8.91 -1.02
C GLN A 150 -11.61 -8.47 0.41
N GLU A 151 -10.34 -8.27 0.72
CA GLU A 151 -9.81 -7.90 2.03
C GLU A 151 -9.93 -6.39 2.25
N ALA A 152 -9.97 -5.99 3.52
CA ALA A 152 -9.99 -4.57 3.84
C ALA A 152 -8.56 -4.09 4.02
N GLY A 153 -8.02 -3.49 2.97
CA GLY A 153 -6.72 -2.85 3.00
C GLY A 153 -6.75 -1.54 3.80
N ASP A 154 -6.51 -0.42 3.13
CA ASP A 154 -6.61 0.91 3.73
C ASP A 154 -8.02 1.29 4.17
N GLN A 155 -8.13 1.86 5.38
CA GLN A 155 -9.43 2.27 5.94
C GLN A 155 -9.37 3.64 6.62
N SER A 156 -10.26 4.56 6.20
CA SER A 156 -10.26 6.00 6.59
C SER A 156 -10.70 6.34 8.02
N ARG A 157 -11.14 5.36 8.82
CA ARG A 157 -11.68 5.55 10.17
C ARG A 157 -11.26 4.42 11.09
N THR A 158 -9.96 4.21 11.13
CA THR A 158 -9.35 3.08 11.80
C THR A 158 -8.71 3.52 13.10
N ILE A 159 -8.84 2.67 14.12
CA ILE A 159 -7.92 2.62 15.25
C ILE A 159 -7.15 1.31 15.16
N LYS A 160 -5.83 1.39 15.19
CA LYS A 160 -4.92 0.26 15.12
C LYS A 160 -4.05 0.24 16.38
N TYR A 161 -3.84 -0.94 16.93
CA TYR A 161 -2.84 -1.21 17.96
C TYR A 161 -1.83 -2.19 17.39
N GLU A 162 -0.55 -1.94 17.68
CA GLU A 162 0.55 -2.86 17.39
C GLU A 162 1.42 -3.09 18.61
N GLY A 163 1.93 -4.31 18.74
CA GLY A 163 2.73 -4.72 19.90
C GLY A 163 3.82 -5.72 19.55
N HIS A 164 4.97 -5.53 20.17
CA HIS A 164 6.15 -6.38 19.99
C HIS A 164 6.53 -7.02 21.33
N TYR A 165 6.73 -8.33 21.35
CA TYR A 165 7.11 -9.07 22.56
C TYR A 165 8.36 -9.92 22.30
N PHE A 166 9.35 -9.77 23.19
CA PHE A 166 10.58 -10.57 23.20
C PHE A 166 11.33 -10.59 21.86
N ASP A 167 11.19 -9.53 21.06
CA ASP A 167 11.72 -9.37 19.69
C ASP A 167 11.28 -10.41 18.66
N LEU A 168 10.53 -11.45 19.06
CA LEU A 168 10.11 -12.58 18.24
C LEU A 168 8.63 -12.56 17.91
N ILE A 169 7.80 -11.94 18.73
CA ILE A 169 6.35 -11.96 18.57
C ILE A 169 5.88 -10.56 18.21
N ARG A 170 5.07 -10.46 17.16
CA ARG A 170 4.35 -9.22 16.82
C ARG A 170 2.87 -9.49 16.79
N VAL A 171 2.08 -8.54 17.26
CA VAL A 171 0.64 -8.62 17.28
C VAL A 171 0.06 -7.31 16.80
N GLY A 172 -1.08 -7.40 16.12
CA GLY A 172 -1.84 -6.23 15.71
C GLY A 172 -3.33 -6.48 15.88
N LEU A 173 -4.07 -5.43 16.19
CA LEU A 173 -5.52 -5.43 16.22
C LEU A 173 -6.00 -4.08 15.70
N SER A 174 -6.98 -4.09 14.81
CA SER A 174 -7.61 -2.88 14.31
C SER A 174 -9.13 -2.95 14.35
N TYR A 175 -9.73 -1.77 14.41
CA TYR A 175 -11.16 -1.57 14.21
C TYR A 175 -11.38 -0.41 13.26
N SER A 176 -12.21 -0.62 12.23
CA SER A 176 -12.59 0.40 11.27
C SER A 176 -14.10 0.60 11.24
N TYR A 177 -14.52 1.85 11.36
CA TYR A 177 -15.93 2.22 11.33
C TYR A 177 -16.39 2.56 9.91
N ARG A 178 -17.42 1.86 9.41
CA ARG A 178 -17.89 1.98 8.01
C ARG A 178 -16.75 1.81 7.01
N ALA A 179 -16.05 0.70 7.11
CA ALA A 179 -15.05 0.24 6.17
C ALA A 179 -15.65 0.08 4.76
N GLU A 180 -14.80 0.27 3.77
CA GLU A 180 -15.09 0.06 2.34
C GLU A 180 -14.04 -0.90 1.77
N SER A 181 -14.41 -1.77 0.82
CA SER A 181 -13.40 -2.49 0.05
C SER A 181 -12.64 -1.48 -0.80
N SER A 182 -11.50 -1.87 -1.35
CA SER A 182 -10.81 -1.12 -2.40
C SER A 182 -11.70 -0.75 -3.61
N SER A 183 -12.66 -1.60 -4.00
CA SER A 183 -13.70 -1.26 -5.00
C SER A 183 -14.74 -0.20 -4.55
N GLY A 184 -14.61 0.34 -3.33
CA GLY A 184 -15.56 1.24 -2.68
C GLY A 184 -16.83 0.57 -2.17
N ALA A 185 -16.91 -0.77 -2.18
CA ALA A 185 -18.07 -1.49 -1.64
C ALA A 185 -18.16 -1.32 -0.13
N ALA A 186 -19.34 -1.02 0.40
CA ALA A 186 -19.50 -0.93 1.85
C ALA A 186 -19.22 -2.31 2.49
N LEU A 187 -18.32 -2.36 3.48
CA LEU A 187 -18.01 -3.55 4.29
C LEU A 187 -18.61 -3.47 5.71
N GLY A 188 -19.15 -2.31 6.09
CA GLY A 188 -19.71 -2.08 7.42
C GLY A 188 -18.62 -1.84 8.46
N ASN A 189 -18.84 -2.26 9.69
CA ASN A 189 -17.78 -2.19 10.70
C ASN A 189 -16.87 -3.40 10.59
N LEU A 190 -15.58 -3.19 10.80
CA LEU A 190 -14.56 -4.19 10.59
C LEU A 190 -13.66 -4.32 11.82
N VAL A 191 -13.35 -5.54 12.19
CA VAL A 191 -12.31 -5.88 13.17
C VAL A 191 -11.38 -6.87 12.52
N ASN A 192 -10.09 -6.59 12.50
CA ASN A 192 -9.09 -7.57 12.10
C ASN A 192 -7.85 -7.49 12.97
N GLY A 193 -6.99 -8.50 12.84
CA GLY A 193 -5.73 -8.52 13.57
C GLY A 193 -4.92 -9.75 13.23
N TYR A 194 -3.72 -9.78 13.80
CA TYR A 194 -2.78 -10.87 13.60
C TYR A 194 -1.96 -11.16 14.85
N VAL A 195 -1.38 -12.36 14.87
CA VAL A 195 -0.28 -12.75 15.73
C VAL A 195 0.77 -13.41 14.84
N GLY A 196 2.00 -12.90 14.91
CA GLY A 196 3.12 -13.42 14.14
C GLY A 196 4.32 -13.78 15.01
N TYR A 197 5.03 -14.81 14.58
CA TYR A 197 6.34 -15.21 15.07
C TYR A 197 7.39 -14.90 14.00
N PHE A 198 8.45 -14.18 14.36
CA PHE A 198 9.50 -13.71 13.46
C PHE A 198 10.86 -14.14 14.02
N SER A 199 11.59 -14.94 13.25
CA SER A 199 12.95 -15.37 13.55
C SER A 199 13.79 -15.32 12.27
N ASP A 200 15.11 -15.36 12.41
CA ASP A 200 16.03 -15.32 11.26
C ASP A 200 15.72 -16.35 10.16
N PRO A 201 15.43 -17.64 10.46
CA PRO A 201 15.14 -18.63 9.42
C PRO A 201 13.67 -18.70 9.00
N LEU A 202 12.74 -18.18 9.81
CA LEU A 202 11.30 -18.43 9.64
C LEU A 202 10.46 -17.31 10.24
N SER A 203 9.50 -16.84 9.46
CA SER A 203 8.41 -16.00 9.94
C SER A 203 7.07 -16.66 9.62
N ILE A 204 6.15 -16.67 10.59
CA ILE A 204 4.79 -17.20 10.45
C ILE A 204 3.83 -16.16 11.00
N VAL A 205 2.76 -15.87 10.27
CA VAL A 205 1.69 -14.96 10.70
C VAL A 205 0.35 -15.68 10.61
N PHE A 206 -0.47 -15.52 11.65
CA PHE A 206 -1.87 -15.90 11.65
C PHE A 206 -2.71 -14.64 11.78
N GLY A 207 -3.57 -14.37 10.82
CA GLY A 207 -4.51 -13.26 10.87
C GLY A 207 -5.94 -13.70 10.69
N ALA A 208 -6.85 -12.84 11.14
CA ALA A 208 -8.28 -13.06 10.99
C ALA A 208 -8.99 -11.71 10.88
N GLU A 209 -10.08 -11.71 10.12
CA GLU A 209 -10.95 -10.56 9.94
C GLU A 209 -12.41 -10.94 10.18
N LYS A 210 -13.15 -10.00 10.78
CA LYS A 210 -14.60 -10.08 10.95
C LYS A 210 -15.25 -8.77 10.52
N ARG A 211 -16.28 -8.89 9.68
CA ARG A 211 -17.10 -7.79 9.20
C ARG A 211 -18.49 -7.82 9.84
N ASN A 212 -19.07 -6.65 10.05
CA ASN A 212 -20.41 -6.52 10.60
C ASN A 212 -21.08 -5.25 10.05
N GLY A 213 -22.04 -5.39 9.13
CA GLY A 213 -22.94 -4.28 8.80
C GLY A 213 -23.25 -4.01 7.32
N SER A 214 -22.83 -4.84 6.36
CA SER A 214 -23.31 -4.69 4.97
C SER A 214 -23.30 -6.02 4.21
N GLY A 215 -24.28 -6.18 3.32
CA GLY A 215 -24.37 -7.29 2.36
C GLY A 215 -23.53 -7.08 1.10
N GLY A 216 -22.49 -6.24 1.14
CA GLY A 216 -21.54 -6.07 0.03
C GLY A 216 -22.09 -5.37 -1.22
N GLU A 217 -22.86 -4.29 -1.10
CA GLU A 217 -23.19 -3.47 -2.27
C GLU A 217 -21.97 -2.65 -2.69
N SER A 218 -21.36 -3.07 -3.82
CA SER A 218 -20.22 -2.40 -4.45
C SER A 218 -20.63 -1.15 -5.24
N ARG A 219 -19.76 -0.12 -5.27
CA ARG A 219 -19.87 1.00 -6.23
C ARG A 219 -19.81 0.51 -7.69
N LEU A 220 -19.29 -0.69 -7.92
CA LEU A 220 -19.23 -1.37 -9.23
C LEU A 220 -20.51 -2.13 -9.59
N GLY A 221 -21.57 -2.05 -8.77
CA GLY A 221 -22.93 -2.49 -9.14
C GLY A 221 -23.16 -3.99 -9.22
N VAL A 222 -22.23 -4.84 -8.76
CA VAL A 222 -22.43 -6.29 -8.71
C VAL A 222 -22.51 -6.77 -7.28
N VAL A 223 -23.71 -7.25 -6.91
CA VAL A 223 -23.94 -8.07 -5.72
C VAL A 223 -23.58 -9.50 -6.08
N VAL A 224 -22.60 -10.10 -5.40
CA VAL A 224 -22.37 -11.55 -5.47
C VAL A 224 -22.50 -12.10 -4.05
N ASN A 225 -23.57 -12.88 -3.83
CA ASN A 225 -23.74 -13.74 -2.66
C ASN A 225 -22.81 -14.95 -2.72
#